data_AF-A0A0Q0JP16-F1
#
_entry.id   AF-A0A0Q0JP16-F1
#
_cell.length_a   1.000
_cell.length_b   1.000
_cell.length_c   1.000
_cell.angle_alpha   90.00
_cell.angle_beta   90.00
_cell.angle_gamma   90.00
#
_symmetry.space_group_name_H-M   'P 1'
#
loop_
_entity.id
_entity.type
_entity.pdbx_description
1 polymer ?
#
loop_
_entity_poly.entity_id
_entity_poly.type
_entity_poly.pdbx_seq_one_letter_code
_entity_poly.pdbx_strand_id
1 'polypeptide(L)'
;MKEWKKLAVPLQQQFKKKLIERLENPHVPSAKLSGAENIYKIKLRQSGYRLVYQVENDIIVVTVLAVGKRERSEVYTKALQRLDD
;
A
#
# COMPACT_ATOMS: atom_id res chain seq x y z
N MET A 1 2.31 4.84 -10.70
CA MET A 1 3.12 3.80 -11.40
C MET A 1 4.65 3.93 -11.24
N LYS A 2 5.22 5.15 -11.15
CA LYS A 2 6.69 5.38 -11.12
C LYS A 2 7.42 4.76 -9.91
N GLU A 3 6.76 4.62 -8.76
CA GLU A 3 7.37 4.13 -7.51
C GLU A 3 7.48 2.60 -7.47
N TRP A 4 6.47 1.88 -7.98
CA TRP A 4 6.52 0.42 -8.10
C TRP A 4 7.69 -0.05 -8.97
N LYS A 5 7.89 0.60 -10.12
CA LYS A 5 8.98 0.27 -11.05
C LYS A 5 10.38 0.51 -10.47
N LYS A 6 10.50 1.34 -9.42
CA LYS A 6 11.78 1.61 -8.71
C LYS A 6 12.12 0.56 -7.66
N LEU A 7 11.18 -0.35 -7.33
CA LEU A 7 11.45 -1.42 -6.38
C LEU A 7 12.31 -2.50 -7.02
N ALA A 8 13.22 -3.08 -6.24
CA ALA A 8 13.92 -4.29 -6.66
C ALA A 8 12.91 -5.42 -6.93
N VAL A 9 13.22 -6.28 -7.91
CA VAL A 9 12.34 -7.39 -8.34
C VAL A 9 11.84 -8.25 -7.18
N PRO A 10 12.67 -8.63 -6.17
CA PRO A 10 12.18 -9.42 -5.03
C PRO A 10 11.12 -8.69 -4.20
N LEU A 11 11.22 -7.37 -4.05
CA LEU A 11 10.23 -6.58 -3.32
C LEU A 11 8.91 -6.49 -4.08
N GLN A 12 8.97 -6.32 -5.41
CA GLN A 12 7.78 -6.34 -6.26
C GLN A 12 7.05 -7.69 -6.14
N GLN A 13 7.79 -8.81 -6.18
CA GLN A 13 7.21 -10.14 -6.04
C GLN A 13 6.55 -10.36 -4.66
N GLN A 14 7.21 -9.95 -3.58
CA GLN A 14 6.65 -10.04 -2.23
C GLN A 14 5.37 -9.21 -2.08
N PHE A 15 5.37 -7.97 -2.57
CA PHE A 15 4.18 -7.14 -2.58
C PHE A 15 3.09 -7.73 -3.46
N LYS A 16 3.41 -8.22 -4.66
CA LYS A 16 2.45 -8.84 -5.58
C LYS A 16 1.73 -10.02 -4.94
N LYS A 17 2.47 -10.89 -4.24
CA LYS A 17 1.86 -12.00 -3.48
C LYS A 17 0.84 -11.50 -2.45
N LYS A 18 1.20 -10.48 -1.68
CA LYS A 18 0.30 -9.87 -0.68
C LYS A 18 -0.89 -9.17 -1.32
N LEU A 19 -0.71 -8.55 -2.49
CA LEU A 19 -1.79 -7.90 -3.23
C LEU A 19 -2.82 -8.90 -3.76
N ILE A 20 -2.38 -10.06 -4.25
CA ILE A 20 -3.29 -11.15 -4.65
C ILE A 20 -4.15 -11.59 -3.46
N GLU A 21 -3.58 -11.74 -2.26
CA GLU A 21 -4.35 -12.03 -1.03
C GLU A 21 -5.40 -10.94 -0.73
N ARG A 22 -5.18 -9.68 -1.14
CA ARG A 22 -6.15 -8.57 -0.96
C ARG A 22 -7.22 -8.51 -2.03
N LEU A 23 -7.03 -9.17 -3.17
CA LEU A 23 -8.11 -9.35 -4.13
C LEU A 23 -9.18 -10.31 -3.62
N GLU A 24 -8.83 -11.22 -2.70
CA GLU A 24 -9.80 -12.11 -2.05
C GLU A 24 -10.41 -11.48 -0.79
N ASN A 25 -9.60 -10.78 0.01
CA ASN A 25 -10.05 -10.08 1.22
C ASN A 25 -9.44 -8.67 1.31
N PRO A 26 -10.07 -7.65 0.69
CA PRO A 26 -9.49 -6.32 0.56
C PRO A 26 -9.52 -5.52 1.86
N HIS A 27 -10.58 -5.67 2.67
CA HIS A 27 -10.78 -4.95 3.91
C HIS A 27 -10.12 -5.68 5.08
N VAL A 28 -8.94 -5.20 5.49
CA VAL A 28 -8.21 -5.79 6.63
C VAL A 28 -8.15 -4.79 7.79
N PRO A 29 -9.03 -4.90 8.81
CA PRO A 29 -9.18 -3.88 9.86
C PRO A 29 -7.87 -3.54 10.58
N SER A 30 -7.04 -4.54 10.89
CA SER A 30 -5.74 -4.36 11.55
C SER A 30 -4.70 -3.62 10.68
N ALA A 31 -4.94 -3.55 9.37
CA ALA A 31 -4.11 -2.84 8.42
C ALA A 31 -4.63 -1.44 8.07
N LYS A 32 -5.81 -1.04 8.57
CA LYS A 32 -6.44 0.26 8.28
C LYS A 32 -5.50 1.40 8.66
N LEU A 33 -5.44 2.43 7.81
CA LEU A 33 -4.73 3.65 8.12
C LEU A 33 -5.59 4.50 9.07
N SER A 34 -4.99 5.00 10.16
CA SER A 34 -5.71 5.83 11.12
C SER A 34 -6.12 7.13 10.45
N GLY A 35 -7.36 7.57 10.67
CA GLY A 35 -7.89 8.81 10.10
C GLY A 35 -8.26 8.74 8.61
N ALA A 36 -8.29 7.55 8.01
CA ALA A 36 -8.63 7.39 6.59
C ALA A 36 -9.64 6.25 6.38
N GLU A 37 -10.57 6.45 5.44
CA GLU A 37 -11.60 5.46 5.10
C GLU A 37 -11.15 4.59 3.92
N ASN A 38 -11.43 3.28 4.01
CA ASN A 38 -11.07 2.28 2.98
C ASN A 38 -9.59 2.25 2.55
N ILE A 39 -8.68 2.80 3.36
CA ILE A 39 -7.25 2.81 3.09
C ILE A 39 -6.52 1.91 4.08
N TYR A 40 -5.64 1.07 3.55
CA TYR A 40 -4.96 0.00 4.25
C TYR A 40 -3.48 -0.04 3.90
N LYS A 41 -2.68 -0.74 4.71
CA LYS A 41 -1.23 -0.87 4.50
C LYS A 41 -0.73 -2.30 4.53
N ILE A 42 0.17 -2.64 3.60
CA ILE A 42 0.97 -3.87 3.58
C ILE A 42 2.37 -3.52 4.08
N LYS A 43 2.89 -4.29 5.04
CA LYS A 43 4.22 -4.08 5.64
C LYS A 43 5.13 -5.27 5.32
N LEU A 44 6.22 -5.03 4.60
CA LEU A 44 7.33 -5.99 4.48
C LEU A 44 8.36 -5.65 5.56
N ARG A 45 8.15 -6.20 6.77
CA ARG A 45 8.93 -5.82 7.97
C ARG A 45 10.43 -6.07 7.81
N GLN A 46 10.81 -7.24 7.29
CA GLN A 46 12.22 -7.63 7.12
C GLN A 46 12.97 -6.68 6.19
N SER A 47 12.32 -6.23 5.12
CA SER A 47 12.92 -5.31 4.16
C SER A 47 12.73 -3.83 4.52
N GLY A 48 11.91 -3.52 5.53
CA GLY A 48 11.62 -2.15 5.93
C GLY A 48 10.72 -1.36 4.98
N TYR A 49 9.91 -2.04 4.15
CA TYR A 49 9.04 -1.39 3.16
C TYR A 49 7.56 -1.40 3.57
N ARG A 50 6.83 -0.39 3.09
CA ARG A 50 5.37 -0.34 3.18
C ARG A 50 4.75 0.04 1.85
N LEU A 51 3.58 -0.52 1.60
CA LEU A 51 2.70 -0.19 0.49
C LEU A 51 1.35 0.20 1.07
N VAL A 52 0.80 1.32 0.64
CA VAL A 52 -0.55 1.77 1.01
C VAL A 52 -1.48 1.56 -0.18
N TYR A 53 -2.65 0.99 0.08
CA TYR A 53 -3.69 0.78 -0.91
C TYR A 53 -5.06 1.26 -0.44
N GLN A 54 -5.89 1.67 -1.38
CA GLN A 54 -7.30 1.98 -1.17
C GLN A 54 -8.16 0.81 -1.66
N VAL A 55 -9.39 0.71 -1.17
CA VAL A 55 -10.43 -0.21 -1.65
C VAL A 55 -11.63 0.64 -2.09
N GLU A 56 -12.08 0.45 -3.32
CA GLU A 56 -13.31 1.03 -3.84
C GLU A 56 -14.36 -0.09 -3.96
N ASN A 57 -15.58 0.16 -3.50
CA ASN A 57 -16.52 -0.91 -3.15
C ASN A 57 -17.11 -1.69 -4.36
N ASP A 58 -16.91 -1.23 -5.60
CA ASP A 58 -17.42 -1.91 -6.81
C ASP A 58 -16.35 -2.69 -7.60
N ILE A 59 -15.08 -2.34 -7.45
CA ILE A 59 -13.95 -3.01 -8.10
C ILE A 59 -12.79 -2.97 -7.09
N ILE A 60 -12.17 -4.11 -6.76
CA ILE A 60 -10.98 -4.09 -5.90
C ILE A 60 -9.83 -3.43 -6.68
N VAL A 61 -9.80 -2.11 -6.66
CA VAL A 61 -8.73 -1.30 -7.22
C VAL A 61 -7.72 -1.08 -6.12
N VAL A 62 -6.69 -1.92 -6.08
CA VAL A 62 -5.54 -1.65 -5.22
C VAL A 62 -4.70 -0.56 -5.87
N THR A 63 -5.01 0.70 -5.54
CA THR A 63 -4.18 1.84 -5.92
C THR A 63 -2.99 1.93 -4.98
N VAL A 64 -1.80 1.62 -5.50
CA VAL A 64 -0.55 1.83 -4.77
C VAL A 64 -0.28 3.33 -4.63
N LEU A 65 -0.65 3.91 -3.49
CA LEU A 65 -0.54 5.34 -3.22
C LEU A 65 0.91 5.79 -2.99
N ALA A 66 1.70 4.95 -2.32
CA ALA A 66 3.12 5.16 -2.12
C ALA A 66 3.83 3.85 -1.76
N VAL A 67 5.07 3.66 -2.22
CA VAL A 67 5.98 2.60 -1.75
C VAL A 67 7.35 3.18 -1.46
N GLY A 68 7.88 2.87 -0.27
CA GLY A 68 9.22 3.32 0.13
C GLY A 68 9.71 2.65 1.40
N LYS A 69 10.99 2.89 1.73
CA LYS A 69 11.58 2.51 3.01
C LYS A 69 10.89 3.25 4.17
N ARG A 70 10.96 2.69 5.38
CA ARG A 70 10.50 3.35 6.61
C ARG A 70 11.43 4.50 6.98
N GLU A 71 11.27 5.61 6.28
CA GLU A 71 11.94 6.88 6.56
C GLU A 71 10.88 7.85 7.08
N ARG A 72 10.98 8.26 8.35
CA ARG A 72 10.22 9.39 8.97
C ARG A 72 8.73 9.52 8.58
N SER A 73 8.00 8.41 8.43
CA SER A 73 6.59 8.38 8.01
C SER A 73 6.29 8.97 6.61
N GLU A 74 7.29 9.26 5.78
CA GLU A 74 7.12 9.92 4.48
C GLU A 74 6.16 9.19 3.53
N VAL A 75 6.16 7.86 3.57
CA VAL A 75 5.27 7.03 2.74
C VAL A 75 3.80 7.31 3.07
N TYR A 76 3.48 7.62 4.32
CA TYR A 76 2.12 7.95 4.72
C TYR A 76 1.74 9.36 4.31
N THR A 77 2.64 10.33 4.52
CA THR A 77 2.41 11.72 4.10
C THR A 77 2.16 11.80 2.59
N LYS A 78 3.01 11.13 1.79
CA LYS A 78 2.84 11.07 0.32
C LYS A 78 1.57 10.36 -0.10
N ALA A 79 1.15 9.32 0.63
CA ALA A 79 -0.10 8.62 0.34
C ALA A 79 -1.32 9.50 0.61
N LEU A 80 -1.34 10.25 1.73
CA LEU A 80 -2.42 11.16 2.09
C LEU A 80 -2.54 12.33 1.12
N GLN A 81 -1.42 12.96 0.72
CA GLN A 81 -1.43 14.05 -0.26
C GLN A 81 -2.10 13.67 -1.59
N ARG A 82 -2.00 12.41 -2.01
CA ARG A 82 -2.56 11.91 -3.29
C ARG A 82 -4.02 11.49 -3.21
N LEU A 83 -4.61 11.50 -2.00
CA LEU A 83 -6.04 11.30 -1.81
C LEU A 83 -6.80 12.62 -1.90
N ASP A 84 -6.11 13.75 -1.74
CA ASP A 84 -6.67 15.10 -1.80
C ASP A 84 -6.56 15.74 -3.23
N ASP A 85 -5.90 15.04 -4.18
CA ASP A 85 -5.78 15.40 -5.61
C ASP A 85 -6.87 14.71 -6.45
#